data_AF-A0A9W6XNF9-F1
#
_entry.id   AF-A0A9W6XNF9-F1
#
_cell.length_a   1.000
_cell.length_b   1.000
_cell.length_c   1.000
_cell.angle_alpha   90.00
_cell.angle_beta   90.00
_cell.angle_gamma   90.00
#
_symmetry.space_group_name_H-M   'P 1'
#
loop_
_entity.id
_entity.type
_entity.pdbx_description
1 polymer ?
#
loop_
_entity_poly.entity_id
_entity_poly.type
_entity_poly.pdbx_seq_one_letter_code
_entity_poly.pdbx_strand_id
1 'polypeptide(L)'
;MDAEQFDKFLDKSCGMMGMATMTTGGMSMSNGLMAAISIMGAITCCKGNKKWVGAAFFLAGVACFMALLTCVLWPIQAKPLGEVDDVSFKSAFFLMIVAMLHYPLALFMFWKYLKQQQEALKEVEEEHTTYVGAETPISGAPANLV
;
A
#
# COMPACT_ATOMS: atom_id res chain seq x y z
N MET A 1 11.65 -26.99 -27.54
CA MET A 1 11.10 -25.70 -28.00
C MET A 1 11.20 -25.66 -29.51
N ASP A 2 10.09 -25.45 -30.20
CA ASP A 2 10.06 -25.31 -31.66
C ASP A 2 10.40 -23.85 -32.05
N ALA A 3 11.10 -23.63 -33.16
CA ALA A 3 11.63 -22.31 -33.51
C ALA A 3 10.51 -21.26 -33.71
N GLU A 4 9.38 -21.66 -34.29
CA GLU A 4 8.21 -20.78 -34.50
C GLU A 4 7.52 -20.38 -33.18
N GLN A 5 7.50 -21.25 -32.18
CA GLN A 5 6.94 -20.92 -30.85
C GLN A 5 7.84 -19.93 -30.10
N PHE A 6 9.15 -20.09 -30.23
CA PHE A 6 10.12 -19.17 -29.63
C PHE A 6 10.04 -17.78 -30.26
N ASP A 7 9.97 -17.69 -31.60
CA ASP A 7 9.81 -16.41 -32.29
C ASP A 7 8.50 -15.72 -31.94
N LYS A 8 7.40 -16.47 -31.79
CA LYS A 8 6.10 -15.92 -31.35
C LYS A 8 6.12 -15.42 -29.90
N PHE A 9 6.89 -16.07 -29.03
CA PHE A 9 7.13 -15.60 -27.67
C PHE A 9 7.97 -14.31 -27.66
N LEU A 10 9.02 -14.25 -28.47
CA LEU A 10 9.86 -13.07 -28.62
C LEU A 10 9.07 -11.88 -29.17
N ASP A 11 8.27 -12.08 -30.22
CA ASP A 11 7.45 -11.00 -30.80
C ASP A 11 6.44 -10.43 -29.79
N LYS A 12 5.84 -11.28 -28.94
CA LYS A 12 4.90 -10.84 -27.90
C LYS A 12 5.58 -10.20 -26.69
N SER A 13 6.79 -10.67 -26.34
CA SER A 13 7.56 -10.20 -25.19
C SER A 13 8.37 -8.94 -25.47
N CYS A 14 8.93 -8.83 -26.68
CA CYS A 14 9.58 -7.62 -27.18
C CYS A 14 8.56 -6.62 -27.77
N GLY A 15 7.35 -7.08 -28.05
CA GLY A 15 6.24 -6.23 -28.48
C GLY A 15 5.58 -5.46 -27.34
N MET A 16 4.49 -4.77 -27.70
CA MET A 16 3.76 -3.86 -26.82
C MET A 16 3.27 -4.52 -25.51
N MET A 17 2.94 -5.82 -25.53
CA MET A 17 2.40 -6.54 -24.37
C MET A 17 3.47 -6.85 -23.31
N GLY A 18 4.66 -7.29 -23.72
CA GLY A 18 5.77 -7.49 -22.80
C GLY A 18 6.32 -6.17 -22.26
N MET A 19 6.39 -5.13 -23.09
CA MET A 19 6.75 -3.78 -22.62
C MET A 19 5.74 -3.23 -21.60
N ALA A 20 4.43 -3.44 -21.82
CA ALA A 20 3.40 -3.08 -20.86
C ALA A 20 3.58 -3.82 -19.53
N THR A 21 3.76 -5.14 -19.56
CA THR A 21 3.94 -5.98 -18.36
C THR A 21 5.18 -5.55 -17.56
N MET A 22 6.29 -5.29 -18.25
CA MET A 22 7.52 -4.80 -17.63
C MET A 22 7.33 -3.42 -17.00
N THR A 23 6.65 -2.50 -17.70
CA THR A 23 6.42 -1.14 -17.23
C THR A 23 5.49 -1.13 -16.01
N THR A 24 4.38 -1.87 -16.06
CA THR A 24 3.45 -1.99 -14.92
C THR A 24 4.11 -2.66 -13.72
N GLY A 25 4.93 -3.70 -13.96
CA GLY A 25 5.71 -4.36 -12.90
C GLY A 25 6.72 -3.41 -12.26
N GLY A 26 7.48 -2.66 -13.07
CA GLY A 26 8.44 -1.68 -12.59
C GLY A 26 7.80 -0.53 -11.81
N MET A 27 6.67 0.00 -12.31
CA MET A 27 5.90 1.04 -11.60
C MET A 27 5.31 0.53 -10.29
N SER A 28 4.88 -0.73 -10.22
CA SER A 28 4.39 -1.32 -8.98
C SER A 28 5.49 -1.37 -7.91
N MET A 29 6.69 -1.84 -8.28
CA MET A 29 7.81 -1.92 -7.35
C MET A 29 8.28 -0.55 -6.87
N SER A 30 8.46 0.43 -7.77
CA SER A 30 8.92 1.78 -7.39
C SER A 30 7.91 2.51 -6.52
N ASN A 31 6.62 2.44 -6.84
CA ASN A 31 5.56 3.00 -6.00
C ASN A 31 5.45 2.27 -4.65
N GLY A 32 5.67 0.95 -4.64
CA GLY A 32 5.72 0.17 -3.40
C GLY A 32 6.85 0.59 -2.46
N LEU A 33 8.05 0.81 -3.00
CA LEU A 33 9.20 1.33 -2.24
C LEU A 33 8.89 2.72 -1.67
N MET A 34 8.34 3.62 -2.49
CA MET A 34 7.96 4.96 -2.05
C MET A 34 6.84 4.95 -1.01
N ALA A 35 5.90 4.01 -1.11
CA ALA A 35 4.88 3.79 -0.08
C ALA A 35 5.50 3.36 1.25
N ALA A 36 6.46 2.43 1.23
CA ALA A 36 7.17 2.00 2.44
C ALA A 36 7.94 3.16 3.10
N ILE A 37 8.63 3.98 2.31
CA ILE A 37 9.30 5.19 2.81
C ILE A 37 8.29 6.16 3.41
N SER A 38 7.13 6.32 2.76
CA SER A 38 6.07 7.23 3.24
C SER A 38 5.46 6.76 4.55
N ILE A 39 5.25 5.45 4.71
CA ILE A 39 4.79 4.82 5.96
C ILE A 39 5.80 5.05 7.07
N MET A 40 7.09 4.77 6.82
CA MET A 40 8.16 5.00 7.79
C MET A 40 8.27 6.48 8.16
N GLY A 41 8.16 7.38 7.19
CA GLY A 41 8.13 8.83 7.43
C GLY A 41 6.94 9.24 8.30
N ALA A 42 5.75 8.69 8.05
CA ALA A 42 4.55 8.98 8.82
C ALA A 42 4.59 8.48 10.27
N ILE A 43 5.33 7.39 10.53
CA ILE A 43 5.48 6.78 11.86
C ILE A 43 6.60 7.46 12.65
N THR A 44 7.78 7.63 12.05
CA THR A 44 9.01 7.98 12.77
C THR A 44 9.25 9.49 12.82
N CYS A 45 9.23 10.17 11.67
CA CYS A 45 9.73 11.56 11.57
C CYS A 45 8.63 12.61 11.51
N CYS A 46 7.46 12.26 10.96
CA CYS A 46 6.36 13.18 10.69
C CYS A 46 5.06 12.64 11.32
N LYS A 47 5.13 12.23 12.59
CA LYS A 47 4.09 11.54 13.36
C LYS A 47 2.68 12.07 13.03
N GLY A 48 1.92 11.30 12.23
CA GLY A 48 0.53 11.62 11.89
C GLY A 48 0.32 12.78 10.90
N ASN A 49 1.35 13.26 10.19
CA ASN A 49 1.18 14.28 9.16
C ASN A 49 0.30 13.73 8.02
N LYS A 50 -0.86 14.37 7.82
CA LYS A 50 -1.87 13.99 6.82
C LYS A 50 -1.32 13.84 5.41
N LYS A 51 -0.27 14.61 5.04
CA LYS A 51 0.38 14.53 3.73
C LYS A 51 1.13 13.21 3.53
N TRP A 52 1.91 12.78 4.52
CA TRP A 52 2.68 11.53 4.47
C TRP A 52 1.79 10.29 4.55
N VAL A 53 0.77 10.36 5.41
CA VAL A 53 -0.26 9.32 5.51
C VAL A 53 -1.02 9.18 4.19
N GLY A 54 -1.48 10.30 3.61
CA GLY A 54 -2.17 10.30 2.31
C GLY A 54 -1.28 9.79 1.18
N ALA A 55 -0.01 10.20 1.14
CA ALA A 55 0.96 9.73 0.16
C ALA A 55 1.18 8.21 0.27
N ALA A 56 1.32 7.67 1.49
CA ALA A 56 1.45 6.24 1.72
C ALA A 56 0.25 5.45 1.17
N PHE A 57 -0.98 5.88 1.47
CA PHE A 57 -2.19 5.23 0.95
C PHE A 57 -2.29 5.32 -0.56
N PHE A 58 -2.02 6.50 -1.14
CA PHE A 58 -2.08 6.71 -2.58
C PHE A 58 -1.06 5.86 -3.33
N LEU A 59 0.21 5.90 -2.90
CA LEU A 59 1.30 5.15 -3.55
C LEU A 59 1.10 3.65 -3.44
N ALA A 60 0.68 3.13 -2.28
CA ALA A 60 0.38 1.71 -2.12
C ALA A 60 -0.86 1.29 -2.95
N GLY A 61 -1.87 2.15 -3.06
CA GLY A 61 -3.03 1.91 -3.93
C GLY A 61 -2.64 1.80 -5.41
N VAL A 62 -1.85 2.76 -5.90
CA VAL A 62 -1.32 2.74 -7.28
C VAL A 62 -0.44 1.50 -7.48
N ALA A 63 0.42 1.16 -6.53
CA ALA A 63 1.27 -0.03 -6.60
C ALA A 63 0.46 -1.32 -6.72
N CYS A 64 -0.62 -1.44 -5.93
CA CYS A 64 -1.55 -2.58 -5.98
C CYS A 64 -2.25 -2.69 -7.34
N PHE A 65 -2.76 -1.57 -7.87
CA PHE A 65 -3.41 -1.55 -9.18
C PHE A 65 -2.44 -1.94 -10.31
N MET A 66 -1.20 -1.45 -10.29
CA MET A 66 -0.18 -1.82 -11.26
C MET A 66 0.26 -3.29 -11.12
N ALA A 67 0.30 -3.83 -9.89
CA ALA A 67 0.54 -5.25 -9.65
C ALA A 67 -0.58 -6.13 -10.23
N LEU A 68 -1.85 -5.71 -10.08
CA LEU A 68 -3.00 -6.40 -10.67
C LEU A 68 -2.92 -6.44 -12.20
N LEU A 69 -2.61 -5.30 -12.83
CA LEU A 69 -2.40 -5.25 -14.27
C LEU A 69 -1.27 -6.19 -14.70
N THR A 70 -0.16 -6.19 -13.98
CA THR A 70 0.96 -7.10 -14.24
C THR A 70 0.53 -8.56 -14.13
N CYS A 71 -0.25 -8.92 -13.10
CA CYS A 71 -0.80 -10.27 -12.92
C CYS A 71 -1.73 -10.72 -14.06
N VAL A 72 -2.45 -9.80 -14.71
CA VAL A 72 -3.34 -10.10 -15.85
C VAL A 72 -2.58 -10.15 -17.18
N LEU A 73 -1.61 -9.25 -17.36
CA LEU A 73 -0.82 -9.19 -18.59
C LEU A 73 0.17 -10.36 -18.71
N TRP A 74 0.75 -10.79 -17.58
CA TRP A 74 1.69 -11.92 -17.52
C TRP A 74 1.15 -13.22 -18.13
N PRO A 75 -0.06 -13.73 -17.79
CA PRO A 75 -0.60 -14.95 -18.40
C PRO A 75 -0.88 -14.79 -19.89
N ILE A 76 -1.25 -13.58 -20.33
CA ILE A 76 -1.47 -13.28 -21.75
C ILE A 76 -0.12 -13.35 -22.51
N GLN A 77 0.96 -12.87 -21.90
CA GLN A 77 2.32 -12.99 -22.43
C GLN A 77 2.86 -14.43 -22.40
N ALA A 78 2.54 -15.22 -21.38
CA ALA A 78 3.08 -16.57 -21.15
C ALA A 78 2.35 -17.69 -21.94
N LYS A 79 1.10 -17.48 -22.38
CA LYS A 79 0.31 -18.45 -23.16
C LYS A 79 0.85 -18.92 -24.54
N PRO A 80 1.79 -18.26 -25.26
CA PRO A 80 2.31 -18.81 -26.52
C PRO A 80 3.36 -19.92 -26.32
N LEU A 81 3.83 -20.16 -25.08
CA LEU A 81 4.59 -21.36 -24.75
C LEU A 81 3.63 -22.54 -24.58
N GLY A 82 3.76 -23.58 -25.42
CA GLY A 82 2.90 -24.76 -25.39
C GLY A 82 2.97 -25.55 -24.06
N GLU A 83 2.06 -26.51 -23.93
CA GLU A 83 1.77 -27.40 -22.78
C GLU A 83 2.99 -28.09 -22.12
N VAL A 84 4.17 -28.03 -22.74
CA VAL A 84 5.41 -28.68 -22.28
C VAL A 84 6.29 -27.74 -21.44
N ASP A 85 6.10 -26.42 -21.55
CA ASP A 85 6.90 -25.40 -20.84
C ASP A 85 6.08 -24.62 -19.79
N ASP A 86 5.51 -25.33 -18.81
CA ASP A 86 4.92 -24.77 -17.57
C ASP A 86 5.93 -24.01 -16.68
N VAL A 87 7.16 -23.80 -17.18
CA VAL A 87 8.22 -23.07 -16.47
C VAL A 87 7.84 -21.60 -16.27
N SER A 88 7.02 -21.03 -17.16
CA SER A 88 6.64 -19.61 -17.14
C SER A 88 5.56 -19.25 -16.07
N PHE A 89 4.84 -20.26 -15.55
CA PHE A 89 3.78 -20.12 -14.53
C PHE A 89 4.15 -20.70 -13.16
N LYS A 90 5.42 -21.07 -12.98
CA LYS A 90 5.91 -21.74 -11.76
C LYS A 90 6.07 -20.73 -10.60
N SER A 91 7.07 -20.90 -9.73
CA SER A 91 7.21 -20.13 -8.48
C SER A 91 7.09 -18.60 -8.63
N ALA A 92 7.60 -18.01 -9.72
CA ALA A 92 7.57 -16.56 -9.93
C ALA A 92 6.15 -15.98 -10.04
N PHE A 93 5.22 -16.71 -10.65
CA PHE A 93 3.82 -16.29 -10.76
C PHE A 93 3.11 -16.34 -9.40
N PHE A 94 3.36 -17.38 -8.62
CA PHE A 94 2.86 -17.46 -7.24
C PHE A 94 3.45 -16.35 -6.35
N LEU A 95 4.74 -16.05 -6.49
CA LEU A 95 5.36 -14.93 -5.77
C LEU A 95 4.73 -13.59 -6.16
N MET A 96 4.36 -13.40 -7.42
CA MET A 96 3.63 -12.20 -7.87
C MET A 96 2.24 -12.09 -7.22
N ILE A 97 1.48 -13.20 -7.16
CA ILE A 97 0.18 -13.22 -6.48
C ILE A 97 0.32 -12.91 -4.99
N VAL A 98 1.31 -13.54 -4.34
CA VAL A 98 1.61 -13.30 -2.92
C VAL A 98 1.98 -11.83 -2.72
N ALA A 99 2.88 -11.27 -3.53
CA ALA A 99 3.26 -9.85 -3.46
C ALA A 99 2.06 -8.92 -3.70
N MET A 100 1.17 -9.26 -4.63
CA MET A 100 -0.05 -8.49 -4.88
C MET A 100 -0.95 -8.45 -3.63
N LEU A 101 -1.11 -9.57 -2.94
CA LEU A 101 -1.87 -9.65 -1.68
C LEU A 101 -1.18 -8.93 -0.50
N HIS A 102 0.14 -8.74 -0.55
CA HIS A 102 0.86 -8.02 0.50
C HIS A 102 0.52 -6.53 0.52
N TYR A 103 0.24 -5.90 -0.61
CA TYR A 103 -0.13 -4.47 -0.65
C TYR A 103 -1.42 -4.14 0.14
N PRO A 104 -2.57 -4.81 -0.06
CA PRO A 104 -3.77 -4.55 0.73
C PRO A 104 -3.58 -4.94 2.20
N LEU A 105 -2.82 -6.00 2.50
CA LEU A 105 -2.50 -6.37 3.88
C LEU A 105 -1.69 -5.28 4.60
N ALA A 106 -0.67 -4.73 3.94
CA ALA A 106 0.14 -3.64 4.47
C ALA A 106 -0.69 -2.37 4.70
N LEU A 107 -1.59 -2.04 3.75
CA LEU A 107 -2.51 -0.92 3.90
C LEU A 107 -3.47 -1.11 5.08
N PHE A 108 -4.01 -2.32 5.25
CA PHE A 108 -4.90 -2.65 6.36
C PHE A 108 -4.18 -2.52 7.71
N MET A 109 -2.97 -3.07 7.82
CA MET A 109 -2.16 -2.99 9.03
C MET A 109 -1.78 -1.53 9.35
N PHE A 110 -1.39 -0.75 8.34
CA PHE A 110 -1.07 0.66 8.51
C PHE A 110 -2.30 1.48 8.92
N TRP A 111 -3.45 1.23 8.31
CA TRP A 111 -4.71 1.87 8.69
C TRP A 111 -5.10 1.53 10.13
N LYS A 112 -5.00 0.25 10.52
CA LYS A 112 -5.24 -0.20 11.90
C LYS A 112 -4.31 0.51 12.88
N TYR A 113 -3.02 0.62 12.56
CA TYR A 113 -2.05 1.34 13.38
C TYR A 113 -2.43 2.82 13.57
N LEU A 114 -2.81 3.51 12.49
CA LEU A 114 -3.24 4.91 12.57
C LEU A 114 -4.49 5.08 13.43
N LYS A 115 -5.46 4.15 13.32
CA LYS A 115 -6.66 4.15 14.16
C LYS A 115 -6.31 4.03 15.64
N GLN A 116 -5.42 3.10 16.00
CA GLN A 116 -4.96 2.94 17.39
C GLN A 116 -4.21 4.18 17.91
N GLN A 117 -3.37 4.82 17.08
CA GLN A 117 -2.72 6.08 17.46
C GLN A 117 -3.72 7.22 17.69
N GLN A 118 -4.78 7.28 16.89
CA GLN A 118 -5.83 8.29 17.06
C GLN A 118 -6.66 8.05 18.33
N GLU A 119 -6.98 6.81 18.65
CA GLU A 119 -7.68 6.43 19.89
C GLU A 119 -6.84 6.75 21.12
N ALA A 120 -5.56 6.36 21.14
CA ALA A 120 -4.66 6.66 22.25
C ALA A 120 -4.44 8.18 22.45
N LEU A 121 -4.39 8.96 21.36
CA LEU A 121 -4.27 10.42 21.46
C LEU A 121 -5.53 11.05 22.08
N LYS A 122 -6.72 10.54 21.73
CA LYS A 122 -7.99 11.01 22.29
C LYS A 122 -8.11 10.72 23.77
N GLU A 123 -7.71 9.54 24.23
CA GLU A 123 -7.71 9.20 25.65
C GLU A 123 -6.83 10.17 26.46
N VAL A 124 -5.63 10.49 25.95
CA VAL A 124 -4.74 11.46 26.60
C VAL A 124 -5.32 12.87 26.60
N GLU A 125 -5.99 13.28 25.52
CA GLU A 125 -6.65 14.59 25.43
C GLU A 125 -7.85 14.69 26.39
N GLU A 126 -8.67 13.63 26.50
CA GLU A 126 -9.77 13.53 27.46
C GLU A 126 -9.27 13.54 28.91
N GLU A 127 -8.18 12.82 29.22
CA GLU A 127 -7.57 12.85 30.55
C GLU A 127 -7.03 14.25 30.89
N HIS A 128 -6.32 14.88 29.97
CA HIS A 128 -5.78 16.22 30.16
C HIS A 128 -6.89 17.28 30.31
N THR A 129 -7.95 17.23 29.50
CA THR A 129 -9.08 18.17 29.61
C THR A 129 -9.87 17.95 30.90
N THR A 130 -10.00 16.72 31.37
CA THR A 130 -10.63 16.40 32.67
C THR A 130 -9.80 16.93 33.84
N TYR A 131 -8.47 16.77 33.78
CA TYR A 131 -7.56 17.31 34.78
C TYR A 131 -7.63 18.85 34.84
N VAL A 132 -7.52 19.52 33.70
CA VAL A 132 -7.64 21.00 33.63
C VAL A 132 -9.00 21.49 34.11
N GLY A 133 -10.08 20.77 33.80
CA GLY A 133 -11.43 21.11 34.28
C GLY A 133 -11.61 20.95 35.79
N ALA A 134 -10.92 19.99 36.41
CA ALA A 134 -10.90 19.81 37.86
C ALA A 134 -10.07 20.90 38.58
N GLU A 135 -9.07 21.47 37.91
CA GLU A 135 -8.23 22.54 38.45
C GLU A 135 -8.80 23.95 38.27
N THR A 136 -9.77 24.16 37.38
CA THR A 136 -10.46 25.45 37.26
C THR A 136 -11.52 25.63 38.35
N PRO A 137 -11.34 26.50 39.36
CA PRO A 137 -12.40 26.81 40.29
C PRO A 137 -13.55 27.48 39.52
N ILE A 138 -14.78 27.03 39.75
CA ILE A 138 -16.01 27.68 39.28
C ILE A 138 -16.11 29.05 39.98
N SER A 139 -15.43 30.06 39.43
CA SER A 139 -15.56 31.45 39.86
C SER A 139 -16.89 32.00 39.33
N GLY A 140 -17.98 31.63 40.00
CA GLY A 140 -19.32 31.98 39.57
C GLY A 140 -20.37 31.76 40.66
N ALA A 141 -20.13 32.27 41.86
CA ALA A 141 -21.18 32.45 42.86
C ALA A 141 -21.27 33.95 43.21
N PRO A 142 -22.36 34.67 42.85
CA PRO A 142 -22.56 36.01 43.33
C PRO A 142 -22.88 35.95 44.83
N ALA A 143 -22.02 36.55 45.64
CA ALA A 143 -22.27 36.75 47.07
C ALA A 143 -23.40 37.76 47.25
N ASN A 144 -24.64 37.27 47.41
CA ASN A 144 -25.70 38.03 48.05
C ASN A 144 -25.70 37.69 49.54
N LEU A 145 -25.05 38.54 50.34
CA LEU A 145 -25.24 38.64 51.78
C LEU A 145 -26.37 39.66 52.02
N VAL A 146 -27.51 39.17 52.51
CA VAL A 146 -28.49 39.94 53.29
C VAL A 146 -28.33 39.52 54.74
#